data_AF-A0A914NWY9-F1
#
_entry.id   AF-A0A914NWY9-F1
#
_cell.length_a   1.000
_cell.length_b   1.000
_cell.length_c   1.000
_cell.angle_alpha   90.00
_cell.angle_beta   90.00
_cell.angle_gamma   90.00
#
_symmetry.space_group_name_H-M   'P 1'
#
loop_
_entity.id
_entity.type
_entity.pdbx_description
1 polymer ?
#
loop_
_entity_poly.entity_id
_entity_poly.type
_entity_poly.pdbx_seq_one_letter_code
_entity_poly.pdbx_strand_id
1 'polypeptide(L)'
;YNGDHNSLGYWYEWIKYKDRFEKTDERQLVRCGDSMPILWVNRPGGTLLGTLNMKTEEAYFSQAGKAECVLGKPLSEMMIIVRNLKGSPPWCPCDTCLTEQLTAHYGNEGNVEDETEQGPAAEEGAPGSIGQAETGTGATTANSTAEDGTGATSANGTVEDIYASLDSLNL
;
A
#
# COMPACT_ATOMS: atom_id res chain seq x y z
N TYR A 1 -20.73 3.89 4.34
CA TYR A 1 -19.88 2.70 4.51
C TYR A 1 -19.92 2.36 6.00
N ASN A 2 -20.60 1.28 6.38
CA ASN A 2 -20.80 0.90 7.77
C ASN A 2 -20.16 -0.48 8.00
N GLY A 3 -19.04 -0.52 8.72
CA GLY A 3 -18.14 -1.68 8.79
C GLY A 3 -16.74 -1.34 8.28
N ASP A 4 -15.95 -2.38 8.01
CA ASP A 4 -14.57 -2.30 7.55
C ASP A 4 -14.28 -3.34 6.45
N HIS A 5 -13.05 -3.36 5.93
CA HIS A 5 -12.68 -4.30 4.86
C HIS A 5 -12.69 -5.76 5.31
N ASN A 6 -12.54 -6.04 6.62
CA ASN A 6 -12.58 -7.38 7.18
C ASN A 6 -14.01 -7.94 7.17
N SER A 7 -14.99 -7.12 7.58
CA SER A 7 -16.40 -7.50 7.67
C SER A 7 -17.13 -7.44 6.33
N LEU A 8 -16.78 -6.49 5.47
CA LEU A 8 -17.43 -6.27 4.17
C LEU A 8 -16.72 -6.95 3.00
N GLY A 9 -15.45 -7.34 3.18
CA GLY A 9 -14.61 -7.92 2.11
C GLY A 9 -14.14 -6.92 1.06
N TYR A 10 -14.33 -5.62 1.30
CA TYR A 10 -13.85 -4.55 0.43
C TYR A 10 -13.74 -3.22 1.17
N TRP A 11 -12.96 -2.29 0.62
CA TRP A 11 -12.95 -0.87 1.02
C TRP A 11 -13.15 0.03 -0.20
N TYR A 12 -13.54 1.29 0.02
CA TYR A 12 -13.71 2.25 -1.07
C TYR A 12 -12.44 3.05 -1.33
N GLU A 13 -11.99 3.03 -2.58
CA GLU A 13 -10.84 3.76 -3.07
C GLU A 13 -11.29 4.76 -4.13
N TRP A 14 -10.83 6.01 -4.03
CA TRP A 14 -10.95 6.97 -5.12
C TRP A 14 -9.75 6.80 -6.05
N ILE A 15 -10.01 6.54 -7.33
CA ILE A 15 -8.98 6.44 -8.37
C ILE A 15 -9.31 7.39 -9.51
N LYS A 16 -8.33 7.74 -10.35
CA LYS A 16 -8.61 8.51 -11.56
C LYS A 16 -9.40 7.64 -12.54
N TYR A 17 -10.31 8.26 -13.28
CA TYR A 17 -11.14 7.56 -14.26
C TYR A 17 -10.31 6.85 -15.34
N LYS A 18 -9.14 7.38 -15.71
CA LYS A 18 -8.26 6.74 -16.68
C LYS A 18 -7.66 5.42 -16.16
N ASP A 19 -7.51 5.27 -14.84
CA ASP A 19 -6.93 4.09 -14.20
C ASP A 19 -7.97 2.97 -13.99
N ARG A 20 -9.21 3.14 -14.50
CA ARG A 20 -10.34 2.20 -14.32
C ARG A 20 -10.12 0.80 -14.90
N PHE A 21 -9.13 0.65 -15.77
CA PHE A 21 -8.75 -0.63 -16.37
C PHE A 21 -7.59 -1.30 -15.65
N GLU A 22 -7.01 -0.66 -14.62
CA GLU A 22 -5.94 -1.22 -13.82
C GLU A 22 -6.52 -2.06 -12.66
N LYS A 23 -5.90 -3.21 -12.38
CA LYS A 23 -6.27 -4.11 -11.27
C LYS A 23 -7.75 -4.54 -11.30
N THR A 24 -8.29 -4.86 -12.47
CA THR A 24 -9.72 -5.22 -12.65
C THR A 24 -10.12 -6.53 -11.96
N ASP A 25 -9.15 -7.36 -11.61
CA ASP A 25 -9.29 -8.57 -10.80
C ASP A 25 -9.36 -8.29 -9.30
N GLU A 26 -8.82 -7.15 -8.86
CA GLU A 26 -8.81 -6.72 -7.45
C GLU A 26 -9.81 -5.59 -7.16
N ARG A 27 -10.25 -4.85 -8.19
CA ARG A 27 -11.13 -3.69 -8.09
C ARG A 27 -12.44 -3.89 -8.84
N GLN A 28 -13.53 -3.46 -8.22
CA GLN A 28 -14.86 -3.44 -8.84
C GLN A 28 -15.41 -2.01 -8.89
N LEU A 29 -15.81 -1.55 -10.07
CA LEU A 29 -16.46 -0.24 -10.24
C LEU A 29 -17.72 -0.15 -9.39
N VAL A 30 -17.90 0.99 -8.71
CA VAL A 30 -19.16 1.30 -8.01
C VAL A 30 -20.13 1.90 -9.01
N ARG A 31 -21.26 1.22 -9.23
CA ARG A 31 -22.27 1.66 -10.19
C ARG A 31 -23.66 1.18 -9.80
N CYS A 32 -24.68 1.85 -10.32
CA CYS A 32 -26.07 1.40 -10.30
C CYS A 32 -26.61 1.47 -11.73
N GLY A 33 -26.93 0.32 -12.34
CA GLY A 33 -27.19 0.28 -13.78
C GLY A 33 -25.99 0.84 -14.53
N ASP A 34 -26.19 1.69 -15.53
CA ASP A 34 -25.11 2.34 -16.31
C ASP A 34 -24.57 3.64 -15.68
N SER A 35 -25.04 4.00 -14.48
CA SER A 35 -24.63 5.20 -13.77
C SER A 35 -23.52 4.89 -12.77
N MET A 36 -22.44 5.68 -12.81
CA MET A 36 -21.31 5.62 -11.87
C MET A 36 -21.05 7.00 -11.25
N PRO A 37 -20.71 7.11 -9.95
CA PRO A 37 -20.27 8.37 -9.36
C PRO A 37 -18.95 8.84 -9.98
N ILE A 38 -18.84 10.14 -10.28
CA ILE A 38 -17.61 10.76 -10.78
C ILE A 38 -17.42 12.13 -10.13
N LEU A 39 -16.21 12.42 -9.68
CA LEU A 39 -15.86 13.61 -8.91
C LEU A 39 -14.87 14.48 -9.71
N TRP A 40 -15.29 15.70 -10.03
CA TRP A 40 -14.45 16.67 -10.70
C TRP A 40 -13.70 17.51 -9.66
N VAL A 41 -12.55 16.98 -9.20
CA VAL A 41 -11.77 17.54 -8.09
C VAL A 41 -11.23 18.95 -8.41
N ASN A 42 -10.63 19.12 -9.58
CA ASN A 42 -10.00 20.38 -9.97
C ASN A 42 -10.91 21.26 -10.85
N ARG A 43 -12.22 21.26 -10.57
CA ARG A 43 -13.18 22.05 -11.33
C ARG A 43 -13.03 23.56 -11.00
N PRO A 44 -12.98 24.45 -12.01
CA PRO A 44 -13.12 25.88 -11.76
C PRO A 44 -14.45 26.19 -11.05
N GLY A 45 -14.39 26.88 -9.91
CA GLY A 45 -15.58 27.15 -9.08
C GLY A 45 -15.90 26.08 -8.04
N GLY A 46 -14.97 25.14 -7.81
CA GLY A 46 -15.01 24.19 -6.70
C GLY A 46 -15.39 22.77 -7.11
N THR A 47 -14.89 21.81 -6.33
CA THR A 47 -15.13 20.38 -6.51
C THR A 47 -16.61 20.06 -6.63
N LEU A 48 -16.96 19.23 -7.62
CA LEU A 48 -18.35 18.85 -7.86
C LEU A 48 -18.48 17.35 -8.13
N LEU A 49 -19.37 16.68 -7.40
CA LEU A 49 -19.73 15.28 -7.60
C LEU A 49 -20.88 15.21 -8.60
N GLY A 50 -20.74 14.32 -9.59
CA GLY A 50 -21.72 14.09 -10.64
C GLY A 50 -21.94 12.61 -10.90
N THR A 51 -22.56 12.34 -12.05
CA THR A 51 -22.80 10.98 -12.53
C THR A 51 -22.21 10.80 -13.93
N LEU A 52 -21.55 9.67 -14.16
CA LEU A 52 -21.07 9.23 -15.46
C LEU A 52 -21.98 8.14 -16.00
N ASN A 53 -22.45 8.31 -17.23
CA ASN A 53 -23.08 7.23 -18.00
C ASN A 53 -22.00 6.39 -18.68
N MET A 54 -21.88 5.11 -18.28
CA MET A 54 -20.86 4.21 -18.81
C MET A 54 -21.06 3.79 -20.27
N LYS A 55 -22.26 3.96 -20.84
CA LYS A 55 -22.54 3.63 -22.24
C LYS A 55 -22.15 4.76 -23.19
N THR A 56 -22.45 6.00 -22.80
CA THR A 56 -22.18 7.18 -23.63
C THR A 56 -20.86 7.88 -23.27
N GLU A 57 -20.25 7.52 -22.13
CA GLU A 57 -19.11 8.22 -21.54
C GLU A 57 -19.37 9.73 -21.33
N GLU A 58 -20.61 10.07 -20.97
CA GLU A 58 -21.05 11.42 -20.61
C GLU A 58 -21.12 11.58 -19.10
N ALA A 59 -20.39 12.56 -18.56
CA ALA A 59 -20.49 12.95 -17.16
C ALA A 59 -21.37 14.18 -17.02
N TYR A 60 -22.36 14.12 -16.13
CA TYR A 60 -23.26 15.22 -15.80
C TYR A 60 -23.03 15.72 -14.39
N PHE A 61 -22.88 17.04 -14.26
CA PHE A 61 -22.66 17.73 -12.99
C PHE A 61 -23.71 18.82 -12.81
N SER A 62 -24.46 18.80 -11.71
CA SER A 62 -25.56 19.75 -11.48
C SER A 62 -25.18 20.78 -10.42
N GLN A 63 -25.25 22.06 -10.77
CA GLN A 63 -25.04 23.18 -9.85
C GLN A 63 -25.97 24.33 -10.23
N ALA A 64 -26.65 24.93 -9.25
CA ALA A 64 -27.51 26.10 -9.43
C ALA A 64 -28.58 25.94 -10.56
N GLY A 65 -29.24 24.77 -10.61
CA GLY A 65 -30.30 24.49 -11.58
C GLY A 65 -29.82 24.27 -13.03
N LYS A 66 -28.50 24.21 -13.26
CA LYS A 66 -27.90 23.88 -14.56
C LYS A 66 -27.16 22.56 -14.48
N ALA A 67 -27.21 21.78 -15.56
CA ALA A 67 -26.42 20.56 -15.72
C ALA A 67 -25.31 20.83 -16.74
N GLU A 68 -24.06 20.70 -16.29
CA GLU A 68 -22.87 20.74 -17.14
C GLU A 68 -22.55 19.31 -17.59
N CYS A 69 -22.32 19.13 -18.89
CA CYS A 69 -21.98 17.84 -19.49
C CYS A 69 -20.52 17.86 -19.94
N VAL A 70 -19.75 16.86 -19.52
CA VAL A 70 -18.33 16.71 -19.86
C VAL A 70 -18.10 15.33 -20.46
N LEU A 71 -17.35 15.27 -21.55
CA LEU A 71 -17.04 14.04 -22.29
C LEU A 71 -15.56 13.97 -22.66
N GLY A 72 -15.06 12.76 -22.89
CA GLY A 72 -13.75 12.52 -23.48
C GLY A 72 -12.57 12.81 -22.53
N LYS A 73 -11.49 13.39 -23.08
CA LYS A 73 -10.21 13.55 -22.35
C LYS A 73 -10.31 14.19 -20.96
N PRO A 74 -11.12 15.24 -20.72
CA PRO A 74 -11.24 15.83 -19.38
C PRO A 74 -11.65 14.85 -18.27
N LEU A 75 -12.37 13.77 -18.62
CA LEU A 75 -12.76 12.76 -17.64
C LEU A 75 -11.55 12.03 -17.05
N SER A 76 -10.41 11.95 -17.75
CA SER A 76 -9.25 11.14 -17.35
C SER A 76 -8.69 11.51 -15.97
N GLU A 77 -8.77 12.79 -15.61
CA GLU A 77 -8.27 13.32 -14.34
C GLU A 77 -9.35 13.47 -13.26
N MET A 78 -10.60 13.15 -13.59
CA MET A 78 -11.68 13.09 -12.60
C MET A 78 -11.56 11.79 -11.81
N MET A 79 -12.08 11.79 -10.58
CA MET A 79 -12.00 10.63 -9.70
C MET A 79 -13.29 9.83 -9.76
N ILE A 80 -13.18 8.51 -9.75
CA ILE A 80 -14.29 7.58 -9.57
C ILE A 80 -14.06 6.78 -8.30
N ILE A 81 -15.13 6.19 -7.77
CA ILE A 81 -15.04 5.31 -6.60
C ILE A 81 -15.08 3.84 -7.04
N VAL A 82 -14.14 3.06 -6.52
CA VAL A 82 -14.08 1.61 -6.72
C VAL A 82 -14.14 0.89 -5.39
N ARG A 83 -14.64 -0.34 -5.40
CA ARG A 83 -14.45 -1.29 -4.30
C ARG A 83 -13.13 -1.99 -4.53
N ASN A 84 -12.16 -1.80 -3.65
CA ASN A 84 -10.93 -2.56 -3.63
C ASN A 84 -11.15 -3.80 -2.75
N LEU A 85 -10.99 -4.99 -3.33
CA LEU A 85 -11.29 -6.29 -2.73
C LEU A 85 -10.06 -6.93 -2.09
N LYS A 86 -8.88 -6.29 -2.20
CA LYS A 86 -7.60 -6.81 -1.72
C LYS A 86 -6.93 -5.81 -0.79
N GLY A 87 -6.22 -6.36 0.19
CA GLY A 87 -5.54 -5.59 1.22
C GLY A 87 -6.50 -4.73 2.02
N SER A 88 -5.97 -3.60 2.49
CA SER A 88 -6.64 -2.67 3.39
C SER A 88 -6.45 -1.23 2.91
N PRO A 89 -7.30 -0.30 3.35
CA PRO A 89 -7.08 1.12 3.07
C PRO A 89 -5.75 1.58 3.69
N PRO A 90 -5.06 2.57 3.08
CA PRO A 90 -3.91 3.21 3.71
C PRO A 90 -4.28 3.68 5.11
N TRP A 91 -3.44 3.34 6.10
CA TRP A 91 -3.64 3.72 7.51
C TRP A 91 -4.86 3.09 8.18
N CYS A 92 -5.27 1.88 7.77
CA CYS A 92 -6.32 1.14 8.45
C CYS A 92 -5.93 0.87 9.93
N PRO A 93 -6.74 1.30 10.91
CA PRO A 93 -6.42 1.15 12.33
C PRO A 93 -6.87 -0.19 12.93
N CYS A 94 -7.34 -1.15 12.12
CA CYS A 94 -7.80 -2.45 12.65
C CYS A 94 -6.61 -3.31 13.11
N ASP A 95 -6.86 -4.18 14.10
CA ASP A 95 -5.82 -5.03 14.71
C ASP A 95 -5.07 -5.87 13.67
N THR A 96 -5.77 -6.40 12.67
CA THR A 96 -5.16 -7.18 11.57
C THR A 96 -4.14 -6.35 10.81
N CYS A 97 -4.53 -5.14 10.36
CA CYS A 97 -3.64 -4.28 9.58
C CYS A 97 -2.50 -3.72 10.42
N LEU A 98 -2.76 -3.38 11.68
CA LEU A 98 -1.71 -2.91 12.59
C LEU A 98 -0.68 -4.01 12.85
N THR A 99 -1.14 -5.25 13.07
CA THR A 99 -0.26 -6.40 13.24
C THR A 99 0.59 -6.63 11.99
N GLU A 100 -0.02 -6.64 10.79
CA GLU A 100 0.72 -6.79 9.53
C GLU A 100 1.77 -5.67 9.34
N GLN A 101 1.43 -4.42 9.66
CA GLN A 101 2.36 -3.29 9.59
C GLN A 101 3.50 -3.43 10.60
N LEU A 102 3.20 -3.78 11.85
CA LEU A 102 4.22 -3.97 12.88
C LEU A 102 5.13 -5.15 12.55
N THR A 103 4.59 -6.27 12.08
CA THR A 103 5.39 -7.40 11.61
C THR A 103 6.27 -7.02 10.41
N ALA A 104 5.76 -6.23 9.47
CA ALA A 104 6.58 -5.77 8.34
C ALA A 104 7.70 -4.80 8.76
N HIS A 105 7.48 -3.99 9.81
CA HIS A 105 8.45 -3.00 10.28
C HIS A 105 9.45 -3.54 11.31
N TYR A 106 9.05 -4.49 12.17
CA TYR A 106 9.84 -4.99 13.30
C TYR A 106 10.12 -6.50 13.22
N GLY A 107 9.47 -7.23 12.33
CA GLY A 107 9.52 -8.69 12.26
C GLY A 107 10.60 -9.22 11.33
N ASN A 108 11.85 -9.21 11.80
CA ASN A 108 12.75 -10.36 11.67
C ASN A 108 13.85 -10.31 12.74
N GLU A 109 13.48 -10.23 14.02
CA GLU A 109 14.39 -10.61 15.11
C GLU A 109 14.12 -12.08 15.43
N GLY A 110 15.06 -12.92 15.02
CA GLY A 110 14.93 -14.36 15.02
C GLY A 110 14.72 -14.97 16.40
N ASN A 111 14.33 -16.24 16.37
CA ASN A 111 14.47 -17.23 17.44
C ASN A 111 15.59 -16.85 18.43
N VAL A 112 15.21 -16.31 19.59
CA VAL A 112 16.02 -16.51 20.78
C VAL A 112 15.74 -17.96 21.17
N GLU A 113 16.61 -18.86 20.70
CA GLU A 113 16.69 -20.20 21.25
C GLU A 113 16.96 -20.04 22.75
N ASP A 114 16.02 -20.51 23.56
CA ASP A 114 16.12 -20.62 25.01
C ASP A 114 17.29 -21.58 25.31
N GLU A 115 18.50 -21.03 25.48
CA GLU A 115 19.65 -21.81 25.94
C GLU A 115 19.40 -22.23 27.39
N THR A 116 18.87 -23.44 27.51
CA THR A 116 18.76 -24.21 28.74
C THR A 116 20.05 -24.20 29.56
N GLU A 117 19.88 -24.02 30.87
CA GLU A 117 20.87 -24.04 31.95
C GLU A 117 22.01 -25.08 31.78
N GLN A 118 23.26 -24.62 31.78
CA GLN A 118 24.45 -25.45 32.02
C GLN A 118 24.74 -25.55 33.54
N GLY A 119 24.38 -26.69 34.13
CA GLY A 119 24.92 -27.12 35.43
C GLY A 119 26.34 -27.71 35.27
N PRO A 120 27.21 -27.63 36.30
CA PRO A 120 28.62 -28.00 36.17
C PRO A 120 28.86 -29.51 36.16
N ALA A 121 29.93 -29.85 35.43
CA ALA A 121 30.42 -31.17 35.09
C ALA A 121 30.74 -32.10 36.27
N ALA A 122 30.47 -33.38 36.08
CA ALA A 122 31.13 -34.48 36.78
C ALA A 122 31.85 -35.38 35.75
N GLU A 123 33.10 -35.64 36.09
CA GLU A 123 34.15 -36.30 35.31
C GLU A 123 34.02 -37.83 35.33
N GLU A 124 34.56 -38.48 34.29
CA GLU A 124 35.30 -39.76 34.26
C GLU A 124 34.87 -40.74 33.16
N GLY A 125 35.85 -41.14 32.33
CA GLY A 125 35.85 -42.44 31.65
C GLY A 125 36.02 -42.43 30.13
N ALA A 126 37.25 -42.60 29.65
CA ALA A 126 37.60 -43.14 28.32
C ALA A 126 38.56 -44.35 28.55
N PRO A 127 38.93 -45.20 27.56
CA PRO A 127 38.70 -45.10 26.11
C PRO A 127 38.31 -46.43 25.40
N GLY A 128 37.94 -46.37 24.11
CA GLY A 128 37.75 -47.58 23.30
C GLY A 128 37.40 -47.40 21.81
N SER A 129 38.44 -47.32 20.98
CA SER A 129 38.59 -47.80 19.58
C SER A 129 37.78 -47.25 18.39
N ILE A 130 38.53 -46.59 17.48
CA ILE A 130 38.81 -46.89 16.05
C ILE A 130 37.61 -47.17 15.10
N GLY A 131 37.48 -46.31 14.09
CA GLY A 131 36.78 -46.59 12.82
C GLY A 131 36.94 -45.43 11.82
N GLN A 132 37.52 -45.72 10.65
CA GLN A 132 37.89 -44.81 9.55
C GLN A 132 36.71 -44.41 8.63
N ALA A 133 37.04 -43.58 7.62
CA ALA A 133 36.28 -43.15 6.42
C ALA A 133 35.47 -41.84 6.63
N GLU A 134 35.46 -40.83 5.75
CA GLU A 134 35.91 -40.71 4.36
C GLU A 134 36.03 -39.21 4.00
N THR A 135 36.83 -38.92 2.99
CA THR A 135 37.16 -37.58 2.47
C THR A 135 36.08 -37.03 1.53
N GLY A 136 35.69 -35.77 1.69
CA GLY A 136 34.77 -35.09 0.78
C GLY A 136 34.94 -33.56 0.76
N THR A 137 35.79 -33.10 -0.16
CA THR A 137 35.70 -31.88 -0.97
C THR A 137 35.11 -30.59 -0.39
N GLY A 138 35.95 -29.56 -0.24
CA GLY A 138 35.55 -28.18 -0.05
C GLY A 138 35.28 -27.43 -1.37
N ALA A 139 34.48 -26.37 -1.27
CA ALA A 139 34.59 -25.18 -2.12
C ALA A 139 33.93 -23.99 -1.41
N THR A 140 34.69 -22.90 -1.42
CA THR A 140 34.52 -21.67 -0.65
C THR A 140 33.59 -20.68 -1.34
N THR A 141 32.84 -19.93 -0.55
CA THR A 141 32.09 -18.72 -0.95
C THR A 141 33.05 -17.60 -1.34
N ALA A 142 32.76 -16.90 -2.44
CA ALA A 142 33.31 -15.56 -2.70
C ALA A 142 32.18 -14.63 -3.16
N ASN A 143 31.93 -13.63 -2.32
CA ASN A 143 31.12 -12.44 -2.57
C ASN A 143 31.93 -11.49 -3.46
N SER A 144 31.30 -10.87 -4.45
CA SER A 144 31.82 -9.63 -5.05
C SER A 144 30.68 -8.67 -5.35
N THR A 145 30.66 -7.62 -4.54
CA THR A 145 29.99 -6.34 -4.66
C THR A 145 30.35 -5.63 -5.98
N ALA A 146 29.35 -4.98 -6.58
CA ALA A 146 29.55 -3.83 -7.45
C ALA A 146 28.42 -2.83 -7.16
N GLU A 147 28.80 -1.74 -6.51
CA GLU A 147 27.99 -0.55 -6.31
C GLU A 147 27.97 0.25 -7.62
N ASP A 148 26.81 0.78 -8.00
CA ASP A 148 26.74 1.89 -8.92
C ASP A 148 25.69 2.88 -8.40
N GLY A 149 26.16 4.10 -8.11
CA GLY A 149 25.40 5.16 -7.48
C GLY A 149 24.89 6.17 -8.49
N THR A 150 23.71 6.73 -8.21
CA THR A 150 23.36 8.08 -8.66
C THR A 150 22.44 8.71 -7.62
N GLY A 151 22.81 9.91 -7.16
CA GLY A 151 22.32 10.53 -5.94
C GLY A 151 20.98 11.24 -6.04
N ALA A 152 20.34 11.33 -4.88
CA ALA A 152 19.28 12.28 -4.57
C ALA A 152 19.84 13.32 -3.59
N THR A 153 19.78 14.60 -3.98
CA THR A 153 20.06 15.74 -3.12
C THR A 153 18.98 15.87 -2.05
N SER A 154 19.40 15.78 -0.78
CA SER A 154 18.56 15.98 0.40
C SER A 154 18.23 17.45 0.63
N ALA A 155 16.95 17.80 0.72
CA ALA A 155 16.49 19.05 1.29
C ALA A 155 16.04 18.78 2.74
N ASN A 156 16.91 19.07 3.70
CA ASN A 156 16.59 19.06 5.13
C ASN A 156 15.86 20.36 5.49
N GLY A 157 14.53 20.37 5.40
CA GLY A 157 13.69 21.38 6.04
C GLY A 157 13.19 20.87 7.39
N THR A 158 13.10 21.72 8.40
CA THR A 158 12.58 21.32 9.72
C THR A 158 11.06 21.24 9.66
N VAL A 159 10.46 20.50 10.61
CA VAL A 159 9.00 20.31 10.69
C VAL A 159 8.25 21.66 10.75
N GLU A 160 8.89 22.71 11.26
CA GLU A 160 8.34 24.06 11.36
C GLU A 160 8.21 24.76 10.00
N ASP A 161 9.09 24.45 9.03
CA ASP A 161 9.03 25.01 7.67
C ASP A 161 7.82 24.51 6.88
N ILE A 162 7.31 23.32 7.22
CA ILE A 162 6.13 22.71 6.57
C ILE A 162 4.83 23.40 7.03
N TYR A 163 4.74 23.80 8.30
CA TYR A 163 3.55 24.46 8.84
C TYR A 163 3.40 25.90 8.36
N ALA A 164 4.51 26.64 8.17
CA ALA A 164 4.47 28.00 7.65
C ALA A 164 3.98 28.10 6.20
N SER A 165 4.17 27.04 5.39
CA SER A 165 3.67 27.01 4.01
C SER A 165 2.15 26.84 3.93
N LEU A 166 1.52 26.21 4.92
CA LEU A 166 0.08 25.90 4.90
C LEU A 166 -0.80 27.09 5.33
N ASP A 167 -0.27 28.01 6.15
CA ASP A 167 -1.00 29.22 6.57
C ASP A 167 -1.00 30.34 5.50
N SER A 168 -0.17 30.23 4.46
CA SER A 168 -0.10 31.23 3.38
C SER A 168 -1.12 31.03 2.24
N LEU A 169 -1.92 29.96 2.28
CA LEU A 169 -2.86 29.58 1.21
C LEU A 169 -4.34 29.83 1.52
N ASN A 170 -4.66 30.56 2.60
CA ASN A 170 -6.01 31.05 2.84
C ASN A 170 -6.16 32.52 2.47
N LEU A 171 -6.39 32.79 1.18
CA LEU A 171 -7.20 33.88 0.62
C LEU A 171 -7.48 33.64 -0.87
#